data_AF-A0A9C9YUJ1-F1
#
_entry.id   AF-A0A9C9YUJ1-F1
#
_cell.length_a   1.000
_cell.length_b   1.000
_cell.length_c   1.000
_cell.angle_alpha   90.00
_cell.angle_beta   90.00
_cell.angle_gamma   90.00
#
_symmetry.space_group_name_H-M   'P 1'
#
loop_
_entity.id
_entity.type
_entity.pdbx_description
1 polymer ?
#
loop_
_entity_poly.entity_id
_entity_poly.type
_entity_poly.pdbx_seq_one_letter_code
_entity_poly.pdbx_strand_id
1 'polypeptide(L)'
;MGITNMTIRQTPRQKTWTISEAKARLSEVLRLAGEEGPQYIGTKKSFVVIPEAQWRSLQQPKKPLGLWLVENMPRIGELELPDRREPDRDVSFE
;
A
#
# COMPACT_ATOMS: atom_id res chain seq x y z
N MET A 1 -0.45 -24.13 18.86
CA MET A 1 -0.38 -24.45 17.42
C MET A 1 -1.55 -23.75 16.75
N GLY A 2 -1.42 -22.44 16.58
CA GLY A 2 -2.31 -21.62 15.76
C GLY A 2 -1.41 -20.83 14.83
N ILE A 3 -1.78 -20.75 13.57
CA ILE A 3 -1.14 -19.90 12.58
C ILE A 3 -2.21 -18.87 12.18
N THR A 4 -2.09 -17.64 12.68
CA THR A 4 -2.85 -16.45 12.32
C THR A 4 -2.48 -16.10 10.89
N ASN A 5 -3.31 -16.64 10.01
CA ASN A 5 -3.36 -16.27 8.61
C ASN A 5 -3.49 -14.75 8.48
N MET A 6 -2.42 -14.11 8.01
CA MET A 6 -2.42 -12.76 7.50
C MET A 6 -3.39 -12.71 6.31
N THR A 7 -4.64 -12.39 6.60
CA THR A 7 -5.72 -12.26 5.63
C THR A 7 -5.33 -11.16 4.66
N ILE A 8 -4.83 -11.56 3.48
CA ILE A 8 -4.75 -10.68 2.33
C ILE A 8 -6.18 -10.19 2.11
N ARG A 9 -6.42 -8.90 2.39
CA ARG A 9 -7.69 -8.25 2.05
C ARG A 9 -7.91 -8.52 0.57
N GLN A 10 -8.85 -9.40 0.24
CA GLN A 10 -9.28 -9.59 -1.13
C GLN A 10 -9.91 -8.26 -1.55
N THR A 11 -9.15 -7.41 -2.23
CA THR A 11 -9.70 -6.24 -2.89
C THR A 11 -10.80 -6.77 -3.82
N PRO A 12 -12.05 -6.30 -3.71
CA PRO A 12 -13.11 -6.73 -4.63
C PRO A 12 -12.59 -6.54 -6.05
N ARG A 13 -12.82 -7.52 -6.94
CA ARG A 13 -12.37 -7.47 -8.34
C ARG A 13 -12.79 -6.12 -8.93
N GLN A 14 -11.88 -5.15 -8.96
CA GLN A 14 -12.16 -3.85 -9.52
C GLN A 14 -12.45 -4.08 -11.00
N LYS A 15 -13.57 -3.52 -11.47
CA LYS A 15 -14.02 -3.61 -12.85
C LYS A 15 -12.85 -3.27 -13.78
N THR A 16 -12.46 -4.23 -14.62
CA THR A 16 -11.37 -4.08 -15.58
C THR A 16 -11.94 -3.81 -16.96
N TRP A 17 -11.57 -2.69 -17.55
CA TRP A 17 -11.92 -2.30 -18.91
C TRP A 17 -11.11 -3.13 -19.91
N THR A 18 -11.75 -3.60 -20.97
CA THR A 18 -10.98 -4.01 -22.15
C THR A 18 -10.33 -2.79 -22.81
N ILE A 19 -9.29 -3.02 -23.62
CA ILE A 19 -8.63 -1.93 -24.35
C ILE A 19 -9.63 -1.24 -25.30
N SER A 20 -10.54 -1.99 -25.91
CA SER A 20 -11.54 -1.45 -26.84
C SER A 20 -12.54 -0.55 -26.11
N GLU A 21 -13.09 -0.99 -24.97
CA GLU A 21 -14.03 -0.20 -24.18
C GLU A 21 -13.39 1.09 -23.65
N ALA A 22 -12.16 1.00 -23.15
CA ALA A 22 -11.44 2.18 -22.65
C ALA A 22 -11.19 3.22 -23.74
N LYS A 23 -10.87 2.78 -24.97
CA LYS A 23 -10.73 3.70 -26.12
C LYS A 23 -12.05 4.37 -26.49
N ALA A 24 -13.14 3.61 -26.53
CA ALA A 24 -14.47 4.12 -26.87
C ALA A 24 -15.03 5.06 -25.80
N ARG A 25 -14.59 4.92 -24.54
CA ARG A 25 -15.14 5.62 -23.37
C ARG A 25 -14.06 6.32 -22.54
N LEU A 26 -13.02 6.85 -23.19
CA LEU A 26 -11.86 7.41 -22.49
C LEU A 26 -12.24 8.52 -21.49
N SER A 27 -13.13 9.44 -21.88
CA SER A 27 -13.58 10.52 -20.99
C SER A 27 -14.24 9.99 -19.72
N GLU A 28 -15.01 8.90 -19.82
CA GLU A 28 -15.64 8.26 -18.68
C GLU A 28 -14.60 7.57 -17.78
N VAL A 29 -13.62 6.89 -18.37
CA VAL A 29 -12.51 6.30 -17.62
C VAL A 29 -11.76 7.37 -16.82
N LEU A 30 -11.51 8.54 -17.40
CA LEU A 30 -10.84 9.66 -16.72
C LEU A 30 -11.71 10.24 -15.59
N ARG A 31 -13.02 10.41 -15.82
CA ARG A 31 -13.96 10.87 -14.78
C ARG A 31 -13.97 9.91 -13.59
N LEU A 32 -14.14 8.62 -13.86
CA LEU A 32 -14.13 7.57 -12.83
C LEU A 32 -12.78 7.49 -12.11
N ALA A 33 -11.66 7.68 -12.81
CA ALA A 33 -10.34 7.74 -12.19
C ALA A 33 -10.21 8.89 -11.18
N GLY A 34 -10.85 10.03 -11.45
CA GLY A 34 -10.88 11.19 -10.56
C GLY A 34 -11.86 11.06 -9.38
N GLU A 35 -13.03 10.46 -9.61
CA GLU A 35 -14.13 10.45 -8.64
C GLU A 35 -14.23 9.15 -7.83
N GLU A 36 -14.01 8.00 -8.48
CA GLU A 36 -14.20 6.67 -7.88
C GLU A 36 -12.87 5.95 -7.62
N GLY A 37 -11.76 6.53 -8.08
CA GLY A 37 -10.41 6.01 -7.89
C GLY A 37 -9.91 5.16 -9.06
N PRO A 38 -8.81 4.40 -8.89
CA PRO A 38 -8.06 3.81 -9.99
C PRO A 38 -8.87 2.92 -10.94
N GLN A 39 -8.69 3.12 -12.24
CA GLN A 39 -9.33 2.33 -13.29
C GLN A 39 -8.33 1.41 -13.98
N TYR A 40 -8.69 0.15 -14.19
CA TYR A 40 -7.80 -0.86 -14.75
C TYR A 40 -8.17 -1.17 -16.20
N ILE A 41 -7.17 -1.19 -17.10
CA ILE A 41 -7.37 -1.45 -18.53
C ILE A 41 -6.51 -2.65 -18.95
N GLY A 42 -7.15 -3.66 -19.53
CA GLY A 42 -6.49 -4.85 -20.07
C GLY A 42 -6.41 -6.01 -19.09
N THR A 43 -6.82 -7.20 -19.54
CA THR A 43 -6.90 -8.41 -18.69
C THR A 43 -5.62 -9.24 -18.66
N LYS A 44 -4.82 -9.22 -19.76
CA LYS A 44 -3.54 -9.93 -19.85
C LYS A 44 -2.32 -9.05 -19.52
N LYS A 45 -2.35 -7.81 -20.00
CA LYS A 45 -1.37 -6.75 -19.65
C LYS A 45 -2.17 -5.57 -19.14
N SER A 46 -2.28 -5.48 -17.82
CA SER A 46 -3.09 -4.47 -17.16
C SER A 46 -2.32 -3.17 -17.02
N PHE A 47 -2.96 -2.07 -17.38
CA PHE A 47 -2.53 -0.72 -17.09
C PHE A 47 -3.50 -0.11 -16.08
N VAL A 48 -3.02 0.86 -15.29
CA VAL A 48 -3.86 1.61 -14.35
C VAL A 48 -3.91 3.06 -14.76
N VAL A 49 -5.10 3.65 -14.73
CA VAL A 49 -5.33 5.08 -14.93
C VAL A 49 -5.65 5.69 -13.56
N ILE A 50 -4.86 6.70 -13.20
CA ILE A 50 -5.01 7.50 -11.98
C ILE A 50 -4.80 8.98 -12.31
N PRO A 51 -5.33 9.90 -11.50
CA PRO A 51 -5.00 11.32 -11.62
C PRO A 51 -3.49 11.55 -11.52
N GLU A 52 -2.98 12.51 -12.28
CA GLU A 52 -1.56 12.86 -12.30
C GLU A 52 -1.03 13.25 -10.92
N ALA A 53 -1.80 14.03 -10.16
CA ALA A 53 -1.42 14.44 -8.80
C ALA A 53 -1.18 13.23 -7.88
N GLN A 54 -2.01 12.19 -8.01
CA GLN A 54 -1.84 10.95 -7.25
C GLN A 54 -0.55 10.22 -7.67
N TRP A 55 -0.30 10.10 -8.97
CA TRP A 55 0.96 9.53 -9.46
C TRP A 55 2.17 10.29 -8.92
N ARG A 56 2.16 11.63 -9.02
CA ARG A 56 3.25 12.49 -8.53
C ARG A 56 3.48 12.32 -7.03
N SER A 57 2.42 12.23 -6.23
CA SER A 57 2.52 11.98 -4.78
C SER A 57 3.18 10.63 -4.48
N LEU A 58 2.86 9.58 -5.24
CA LEU A 58 3.48 8.25 -5.08
C LEU A 58 4.96 8.22 -5.46
N GLN A 59 5.38 9.09 -6.38
CA GLN A 59 6.79 9.22 -6.80
C GLN A 59 7.63 10.08 -5.87
N GLN A 60 7.02 10.78 -4.91
CA GLN A 60 7.80 11.56 -3.96
C GLN A 60 8.65 10.61 -3.09
N PRO A 61 9.96 10.89 -2.94
CA PRO A 61 10.81 10.12 -2.05
C PRO A 61 10.20 10.13 -0.66
N LYS A 62 9.76 8.98 -0.19
CA LYS A 62 9.35 8.86 1.21
C LYS A 62 10.60 8.98 2.04
N LYS A 63 10.51 9.76 3.11
CA LYS A 63 11.55 9.84 4.10
C LYS A 63 11.92 8.43 4.55
N PRO A 64 13.21 8.05 4.58
CA PRO A 64 13.62 6.75 5.08
C PRO A 64 13.01 6.51 6.46
N LEU A 65 12.42 5.34 6.68
CA LEU A 65 11.71 5.04 7.92
C LEU A 65 12.60 5.28 9.15
N GLY A 66 13.89 4.90 9.08
CA GLY A 66 14.85 5.14 10.17
C GLY A 66 15.01 6.63 10.51
N LEU A 67 15.11 7.49 9.51
CA LEU A 67 15.20 8.94 9.73
C LEU A 67 13.87 9.51 10.26
N TRP A 68 12.74 8.97 9.80
CA TRP A 68 11.44 9.34 10.35
C TRP A 68 11.33 8.97 11.83
N LEU A 69 11.75 7.76 12.21
CA LEU A 69 11.76 7.28 13.59
C LEU A 69 12.62 8.16 14.49
N VAL A 70 13.86 8.47 14.09
CA VAL A 70 14.73 9.35 14.88
C VAL A 70 14.10 10.72 15.16
N GLU A 71 13.39 11.29 14.19
CA GLU A 71 12.80 12.62 14.34
C GLU A 71 11.41 12.66 14.99
N ASN A 72 10.62 11.57 14.88
CA ASN A 72 9.21 11.56 15.30
C ASN A 72 8.92 10.60 16.45
N MET A 73 9.86 9.73 16.82
CA MET A 73 9.68 8.88 17.99
C MET A 73 9.58 9.78 19.23
N PRO A 74 8.57 9.58 20.09
CA PRO A 74 8.52 10.26 21.38
C PRO A 74 9.88 10.11 22.06
N ARG A 75 10.40 11.15 22.72
CA ARG A 75 11.63 11.01 23.51
C ARG A 75 11.31 10.13 24.72
N ILE A 76 11.37 8.81 24.53
CA ILE A 76 10.98 7.82 25.53
C ILE A 76 12.03 7.70 26.66
N GLY A 77 12.99 8.62 26.74
CA GLY A 77 14.14 8.52 27.64
C GLY A 77 15.15 7.49 27.16
N GLU A 78 16.05 7.05 28.05
CA GLU A 78 16.88 5.88 27.79
C GLU A 78 15.99 4.65 27.76
N LEU A 79 16.08 3.89 26.67
CA LEU A 79 15.48 2.57 26.61
C LEU A 79 16.32 1.64 27.47
N GLU A 80 15.77 1.15 28.58
CA GLU A 80 16.40 0.07 29.33
C GLU A 80 16.49 -1.16 28.44
N LEU A 81 17.73 -1.51 28.06
CA LEU A 81 17.99 -2.70 27.26
C LEU A 81 17.93 -3.92 28.19
N PRO A 82 17.19 -4.98 27.82
CA PRO A 82 17.16 -6.21 28.61
C PRO A 82 18.56 -6.85 28.65
N ASP A 83 18.86 -7.60 29.71
CA ASP A 83 20.12 -8.33 29.79
C ASP A 83 20.16 -9.36 28.65
N ARG A 84 21.28 -9.40 27.92
CA ARG A 84 21.48 -10.33 26.80
C ARG A 84 21.43 -11.80 27.20
N ARG A 85 21.50 -12.09 28.51
CA ARG A 85 21.40 -13.43 29.09
C ARG A 85 19.96 -13.82 29.45
N GLU A 86 19.00 -12.90 29.36
CA GLU A 86 17.60 -13.22 29.53
C GLU A 86 17.13 -14.20 28.45
N PRO A 87 16.26 -15.16 28.79
CA PRO A 87 15.70 -16.07 27.81
C PRO A 87 14.89 -15.31 26.76
N ASP A 88 14.86 -15.83 25.53
CA ASP A 88 14.10 -15.23 24.45
C ASP A 88 12.63 -15.06 24.85
N ARG A 89 12.10 -13.87 24.56
CA ARG A 89 10.68 -13.57 24.71
C ARG A 89 9.85 -14.54 23.87
N ASP A 90 8.79 -15.09 24.47
CA ASP A 90 7.84 -15.93 23.76
C ASP A 90 7.20 -15.13 22.62
N VAL A 91 7.57 -15.46 21.39
CA VAL A 91 7.02 -14.85 20.18
C VAL A 91 6.09 -15.84 19.52
N SER A 92 4.85 -15.87 20.01
CA SER A 92 3.77 -16.60 19.36
C SER A 92 3.35 -15.84 18.10
N PHE A 93 4.14 -15.98 17.04
CA PHE A 93 3.67 -15.70 15.69
C PHE A 93 2.75 -16.85 15.31
N GLU A 94 1.49 -16.72 15.73
CA GLU A 94 0.43 -17.32 14.94
C GLU A 94 0.50 -16.66 13.55
#